data_AF-A0A966FG35-F1
#
_entry.id   AF-A0A966FG35-F1
#
_cell.length_a   1.000
_cell.length_b   1.000
_cell.length_c   1.000
_cell.angle_alpha   90.00
_cell.angle_beta   90.00
_cell.angle_gamma   90.00
#
_symmetry.space_group_name_H-M   'P 1'
#
loop_
_entity.id
_entity.type
_entity.pdbx_description
1 polymer ?
#
loop_
_entity_poly.entity_id
_entity_poly.type
_entity_poly.pdbx_seq_one_letter_code
_entity_poly.pdbx_strand_id
1 'polypeptide(L)'
;DERDKVIVAGYPGAALRSFRDFGRVSFAEGIISKFTELDSPEGTVKHIQITAPVNPGNSGGPLFNEFGQVVGINVQKSMTSVLVVDPSAPQGVRQERVPLGEGVAWAILSDELLVELDRLHLPFIATRSKPNVFAAEFGRQPVLFTFIGLTLVLVMVAVSLLVNRRSRIVIKDAVTRGRDVLTKHVAAPAKAAKYPVLRGITGPYANATLPLDAEQIAIGRDASMCQLVMPSDATDIGRRHCTVRWDRANTVFFLEDCWTANGTFLDNSERIDSATPRRLKPGERFYLANRHFQFEVAMETKS
;
A
#
# COMPACT_ATOMS: atom_id res chain seq x y z
N ASP A 1 9.42 -27.01 3.79
CA ASP A 1 10.73 -27.61 3.49
C ASP A 1 11.80 -27.05 4.41
N GLU A 2 12.89 -27.79 4.56
CA GLU A 2 14.06 -27.28 5.27
C GLU A 2 14.58 -26.04 4.58
N ARG A 3 15.06 -25.08 5.37
CA ARG A 3 15.51 -23.72 4.99
C ARG A 3 14.39 -22.75 4.58
N ASP A 4 13.12 -23.17 4.58
CA ASP A 4 12.02 -22.24 4.37
C ASP A 4 11.98 -21.19 5.50
N LYS A 5 11.69 -19.94 5.13
CA LYS A 5 11.51 -18.85 6.09
C LYS A 5 10.25 -19.07 6.91
N VAL A 6 10.37 -18.77 8.20
CA VAL A 6 9.27 -18.83 9.15
C VAL A 6 9.23 -17.63 10.07
N ILE A 7 8.03 -17.27 10.47
CA ILE A 7 7.73 -16.16 11.36
C ILE A 7 7.02 -16.74 12.58
N VAL A 8 7.68 -16.66 13.73
CA VAL A 8 7.15 -17.01 15.04
C VAL A 8 6.32 -15.84 15.53
N ALA A 9 5.03 -16.06 15.78
CA ALA A 9 4.15 -15.04 16.35
C ALA A 9 3.48 -15.57 17.61
N GLY A 10 3.27 -14.70 18.59
CA GLY A 10 2.43 -15.03 19.73
C GLY A 10 2.29 -13.88 20.71
N TYR A 11 1.50 -14.09 21.74
CA TYR A 11 1.24 -13.10 22.78
C TYR A 11 2.05 -13.43 24.02
N PRO A 12 2.74 -12.45 24.61
CA PRO A 12 3.48 -12.72 25.82
C PRO A 12 2.53 -13.17 26.92
N GLY A 13 2.88 -14.24 27.64
CA GLY A 13 2.16 -14.66 28.85
C GLY A 13 2.12 -13.58 29.94
N ALA A 14 2.84 -12.47 29.76
CA ALA A 14 2.75 -11.23 30.54
C ALA A 14 1.65 -10.26 30.05
N ALA A 15 0.80 -10.64 29.09
CA ALA A 15 -0.40 -9.88 28.71
C ALA A 15 -1.40 -9.69 29.88
N LEU A 16 -1.14 -10.33 31.02
CA LEU A 16 -1.86 -10.13 32.29
C LEU A 16 -1.21 -9.11 33.25
N ARG A 17 -0.01 -8.60 32.95
CA ARG A 17 0.75 -7.72 33.88
C ARG A 17 0.62 -6.22 33.59
N SER A 18 0.10 -5.82 32.43
CA SER A 18 -0.11 -4.41 32.06
C SER A 18 -1.18 -4.28 30.98
N PHE A 19 -2.23 -3.48 31.22
CA PHE A 19 -3.26 -3.14 30.23
C PHE A 19 -2.71 -2.49 28.95
N ARG A 20 -1.49 -1.96 28.99
CA ARG A 20 -0.86 -1.22 27.88
C ARG A 20 -0.21 -2.13 26.83
N ASP A 21 0.10 -3.38 27.20
CA ASP A 21 0.70 -4.38 26.30
C ASP A 21 -0.31 -5.47 25.90
N PHE A 22 -1.58 -5.31 26.31
CA PHE A 22 -2.68 -6.16 25.87
C PHE A 22 -2.83 -6.04 24.35
N GLY A 23 -2.70 -7.17 23.65
CA GLY A 23 -2.82 -7.23 22.19
C GLY A 23 -1.53 -6.93 21.40
N ARG A 24 -0.37 -6.72 22.05
CA ARG A 24 0.90 -6.59 21.32
C ARG A 24 1.47 -7.97 21.00
N VAL A 25 1.45 -8.32 19.73
CA VAL A 25 2.03 -9.57 19.21
C VAL A 25 3.55 -9.46 19.17
N SER A 26 4.24 -10.47 19.70
CA SER A 26 5.68 -10.65 19.56
C SER A 26 5.97 -11.42 18.27
N PHE A 27 6.79 -10.85 17.41
CA PHE A 27 7.25 -11.49 16.17
C PHE A 27 8.74 -11.80 16.22
N ALA A 28 9.13 -12.93 15.65
CA ALA A 28 10.51 -13.29 15.42
C ALA A 28 10.65 -14.08 14.12
N GLU A 29 11.74 -13.87 13.39
CA GLU A 29 11.99 -14.53 12.11
C GLU A 29 13.12 -15.57 12.22
N GLY A 30 13.05 -16.58 11.36
CA GLY A 30 14.09 -17.60 11.22
C GLY A 30 13.79 -18.53 10.06
N ILE A 31 14.40 -19.71 10.10
CA ILE A 31 14.22 -20.76 9.09
C ILE A 31 13.85 -22.09 9.74
N ILE A 32 13.22 -22.97 8.96
CA ILE A 32 13.11 -24.39 9.30
C ILE A 32 14.49 -25.02 9.17
N SER A 33 15.01 -25.56 10.28
CA SER A 33 16.28 -26.27 10.28
C SER A 33 16.10 -27.74 9.92
N LYS A 34 15.06 -28.38 10.46
CA LYS A 34 14.85 -29.83 10.32
C LYS A 34 13.42 -30.21 10.69
N PHE A 35 12.88 -31.25 10.06
CA PHE A 35 11.68 -31.96 10.53
C PHE A 35 12.10 -33.18 11.34
N THR A 36 11.47 -33.38 12.49
CA THR A 36 11.75 -34.53 13.35
C THR A 36 10.47 -35.05 13.99
N GLU A 37 10.49 -36.31 14.37
CA GLU A 37 9.47 -36.91 15.22
C GLU A 37 10.04 -36.98 16.63
N LEU A 38 9.27 -36.52 17.62
CA LEU A 38 9.60 -36.63 19.04
C LEU A 38 8.51 -37.44 19.73
N ASP A 39 8.92 -38.36 20.59
CA ASP A 39 8.01 -39.13 21.41
C ASP A 39 7.42 -38.25 22.52
N SER A 40 6.09 -38.15 22.53
CA SER A 40 5.29 -37.55 23.60
C SER A 40 4.62 -38.68 24.40
N PRO A 41 4.27 -38.47 25.68
CA PRO A 41 3.48 -39.44 26.45
C PRO A 41 2.18 -39.90 25.78
N GLU A 42 1.66 -39.09 24.85
CA GLU A 42 0.41 -39.34 24.11
C GLU A 42 0.63 -39.95 22.72
N GLY A 43 1.89 -40.12 22.29
CA GLY A 43 2.26 -40.65 20.98
C GLY A 43 3.43 -39.90 20.35
N THR A 44 3.94 -40.41 19.23
CA THR A 44 4.99 -39.73 18.46
C THR A 44 4.37 -38.56 17.69
N VAL A 45 4.88 -37.35 17.91
CA VAL A 45 4.35 -36.11 17.30
C VAL A 45 5.41 -35.49 16.40
N LYS A 46 5.00 -35.02 15.21
CA LYS A 46 5.89 -34.32 14.29
C LYS A 46 6.19 -32.90 14.75
N HIS A 47 7.47 -32.58 14.76
CA HIS A 47 7.99 -31.29 15.16
C HIS A 47 8.86 -30.67 14.06
N ILE A 48 8.92 -29.34 14.09
CA ILE A 48 9.74 -28.50 13.26
C ILE A 48 10.79 -27.86 14.16
N GLN A 49 12.06 -28.10 13.86
CA GLN A 49 13.16 -27.34 14.44
C GLN A 49 13.29 -26.03 13.69
N ILE A 50 13.34 -24.91 14.41
CA ILE A 50 13.49 -23.57 13.84
C ILE A 50 14.62 -22.79 14.49
N THR A 51 15.21 -21.86 13.74
CA THR A 51 16.23 -20.94 14.26
C THR A 51 15.65 -19.69 14.92
N ALA A 52 14.37 -19.41 14.66
CA ALA A 52 13.69 -18.25 15.20
C ALA A 52 13.57 -18.36 16.73
N PRO A 53 13.83 -17.28 17.49
CA PRO A 53 13.74 -17.32 18.94
C PRO A 53 12.30 -17.51 19.41
N VAL A 54 12.06 -18.64 20.09
CA VAL A 54 10.83 -18.88 20.87
C VAL A 54 11.09 -18.55 22.33
N ASN A 55 10.27 -17.68 22.91
CA ASN A 55 10.29 -17.27 24.31
C ASN A 55 8.87 -17.37 24.90
N PRO A 56 8.66 -17.23 26.22
CA PRO A 56 7.30 -17.16 26.80
C PRO A 56 6.42 -16.04 26.20
N GLY A 57 7.05 -15.13 25.43
CA GLY A 57 6.48 -14.09 24.61
C GLY A 57 5.65 -14.56 23.41
N ASN A 58 6.03 -15.68 22.80
CA ASN A 58 5.45 -16.17 21.55
C ASN A 58 5.18 -17.69 21.54
N SER A 59 5.56 -18.38 22.62
CA SER A 59 5.20 -19.78 22.88
C SER A 59 3.68 -19.95 22.94
N GLY A 60 3.18 -21.03 22.37
CA GLY A 60 1.75 -21.33 22.19
C GLY A 60 1.10 -20.63 20.99
N GLY A 61 1.78 -19.64 20.38
CA GLY A 61 1.28 -18.96 19.19
C GLY A 61 1.58 -19.69 17.87
N PRO A 62 1.03 -19.21 16.74
CA PRO A 62 1.26 -19.81 15.44
C PRO A 62 2.67 -19.57 14.90
N LEU A 63 3.16 -20.54 14.14
CA LEU A 63 4.32 -20.42 13.26
C LEU A 63 3.82 -20.20 11.84
N PHE A 64 4.18 -19.09 11.23
CA PHE A 64 3.81 -18.76 9.85
C PHE A 64 4.93 -19.07 8.87
N ASN A 65 4.59 -19.44 7.64
CA ASN A 65 5.51 -19.35 6.50
C ASN A 65 5.51 -17.93 5.90
N GLU A 66 6.36 -17.69 4.91
CA GLU A 66 6.45 -16.39 4.21
C GLU A 66 5.16 -15.95 3.50
N PHE A 67 4.23 -16.88 3.27
CA PHE A 67 2.94 -16.64 2.65
C PHE A 67 1.82 -16.34 3.66
N GLY A 68 2.13 -16.30 4.96
CA GLY A 68 1.16 -16.05 6.02
C GLY A 68 0.29 -17.26 6.38
N GLN A 69 0.65 -18.46 5.93
CA GLN A 69 -0.05 -19.69 6.29
C GLN A 69 0.54 -20.26 7.58
N VAL A 70 -0.31 -20.84 8.44
CA VAL A 70 0.14 -21.52 9.66
C VAL A 70 0.73 -22.87 9.30
N VAL A 71 1.99 -23.08 9.66
CA VAL A 71 2.73 -24.33 9.44
C VAL A 71 3.04 -25.08 10.73
N GLY A 72 2.78 -24.47 11.89
CA GLY A 72 2.93 -25.13 13.19
C GLY A 72 2.52 -24.26 14.38
N ILE A 73 2.68 -24.81 15.58
CA ILE A 73 2.44 -24.15 16.87
C ILE A 73 3.75 -24.09 17.65
N ASN A 74 4.17 -22.90 18.09
CA ASN A 74 5.39 -22.70 18.84
C ASN A 74 5.28 -23.36 20.21
N VAL A 75 6.17 -24.27 20.61
CA VAL A 75 5.96 -25.04 21.86
C VAL A 75 6.87 -24.66 23.00
N GLN A 76 8.16 -24.38 22.76
CA GLN A 76 9.16 -23.73 23.64
C GLN A 76 10.61 -24.10 23.19
N LYS A 77 11.62 -23.37 23.67
CA LYS A 77 13.04 -23.76 23.54
C LYS A 77 13.34 -25.04 24.33
N SER A 78 14.24 -25.87 23.82
CA SER A 78 14.76 -27.01 24.58
C SER A 78 15.53 -26.49 25.79
N MET A 79 14.99 -26.68 27.00
CA MET A 79 15.61 -26.25 28.26
C MET A 79 16.13 -27.48 29.00
N THR A 80 17.35 -27.41 29.51
CA THR A 80 17.86 -28.36 30.50
C THR A 80 17.90 -27.71 31.87
N SER A 81 17.73 -28.52 32.90
CA SER A 81 17.84 -28.10 34.28
C SER A 81 19.26 -28.36 34.76
N VAL A 82 20.01 -27.31 35.06
CA VAL A 82 21.33 -27.42 35.69
C VAL A 82 21.25 -26.99 37.16
N LEU A 83 22.08 -27.61 37.99
CA LEU A 83 22.25 -27.23 39.39
C LEU A 83 23.40 -26.21 39.46
N VAL A 84 23.09 -24.98 39.86
CA VAL A 84 24.06 -23.90 40.02
C VAL A 84 24.37 -23.74 41.50
N VAL A 85 25.64 -23.70 41.87
CA VAL A 85 26.05 -23.44 43.25
C VAL A 85 25.80 -21.96 43.55
N ASP A 86 24.90 -21.69 44.50
CA ASP A 86 24.52 -20.35 44.92
C ASP A 86 24.67 -20.27 46.46
N PRO A 87 25.70 -19.56 46.98
CA PRO A 87 25.95 -19.41 48.41
C PRO A 87 24.80 -18.74 49.18
N SER A 88 23.89 -18.06 48.47
CA SER A 88 22.73 -17.40 49.05
C SER A 88 21.45 -18.26 49.04
N ALA A 89 21.49 -19.43 48.38
CA ALA A 89 20.37 -20.35 48.37
C ALA A 89 20.32 -21.20 49.66
N PRO A 90 19.11 -21.57 50.16
CA PRO A 90 18.95 -22.32 51.42
C PRO A 90 19.72 -23.65 51.51
N GLN A 91 20.11 -24.23 50.38
CA GLN A 91 20.82 -25.50 50.26
C GLN A 91 22.18 -25.35 49.53
N GLY A 92 22.65 -24.11 49.31
CA GLY A 92 23.88 -23.83 48.56
C GLY A 92 23.78 -24.13 47.05
N VAL A 93 22.61 -24.58 46.56
CA VAL A 93 22.37 -24.97 45.18
C VAL A 93 21.01 -24.45 44.72
N ARG A 94 20.96 -23.85 43.53
CA ARG A 94 19.75 -23.39 42.84
C ARG A 94 19.58 -24.16 41.55
N GLN A 95 18.35 -24.62 41.29
CA GLN A 95 18.01 -25.21 40.01
C GLN A 95 17.77 -24.09 38.99
N GLU A 96 18.56 -24.05 37.93
CA GLU A 96 18.44 -23.07 36.85
C GLU A 96 18.10 -23.76 35.53
N ARG A 97 17.09 -23.25 34.84
CA ARG A 97 16.75 -23.71 33.49
C ARG A 97 17.60 -22.95 32.49
N VAL A 98 18.53 -23.65 31.85
CA VAL A 98 19.38 -23.11 30.79
C VAL A 98 18.99 -23.74 29.45
N PRO A 99 19.11 -23.02 28.31
CA PRO A 99 18.86 -23.60 27.00
C PRO A 99 19.83 -24.76 26.74
N LEU A 100 19.33 -25.89 26.21
CA LEU A 100 20.15 -27.03 25.79
C LEU A 100 21.08 -26.67 24.61
N GLY A 101 20.76 -25.57 23.91
CA GLY A 101 21.57 -24.96 22.87
C GLY A 101 21.03 -23.59 22.47
N GLU A 102 21.88 -22.72 21.95
CA GLU A 102 21.47 -21.45 21.35
C GLU A 102 20.84 -21.69 19.97
N GLY A 103 19.81 -20.92 19.63
CA GLY A 103 19.21 -20.96 18.29
C GLY A 103 18.40 -22.22 17.94
N VAL A 104 18.08 -23.08 18.91
CA VAL A 104 17.21 -24.26 18.69
C VAL A 104 15.87 -24.05 19.39
N ALA A 105 14.82 -23.85 18.59
CA ALA A 105 13.45 -23.83 19.06
C ALA A 105 12.58 -24.84 18.30
N TRP A 106 11.45 -25.19 18.90
CA TRP A 106 10.55 -26.23 18.39
C TRP A 106 9.14 -25.69 18.17
N ALA A 107 8.53 -26.16 17.08
CA ALA A 107 7.11 -26.02 16.82
C ALA A 107 6.49 -27.39 16.50
N ILE A 108 5.27 -27.66 16.97
CA ILE A 108 4.50 -28.83 16.54
C ILE A 108 4.00 -28.57 15.12
N LEU A 109 4.11 -29.55 14.22
CA LEU A 109 3.66 -29.44 12.84
C LEU A 109 2.15 -29.21 12.77
N SER A 110 1.69 -28.34 11.86
CA SER A 110 0.26 -28.04 11.71
C SER A 110 -0.61 -29.26 11.40
N ASP A 111 -0.06 -30.30 10.77
CA ASP A 111 -0.78 -31.53 10.47
C ASP A 111 -1.34 -32.21 11.72
N GLU A 112 -0.62 -32.11 12.84
CA GLU A 112 -1.06 -32.64 14.14
C GLU A 112 -2.22 -31.81 14.71
N LEU A 113 -2.22 -30.50 14.44
CA LEU A 113 -3.32 -29.60 14.82
C LEU A 113 -4.60 -29.91 14.03
N LEU A 114 -4.50 -30.29 12.76
CA LEU A 114 -5.67 -30.56 11.91
C LEU A 114 -6.56 -31.65 12.51
N VAL A 115 -5.93 -32.70 13.08
CA VAL A 115 -6.65 -33.81 13.73
C VAL A 115 -7.49 -33.31 14.91
N GLU A 116 -6.93 -32.43 15.74
CA GLU A 116 -7.64 -31.87 16.88
C GLU A 116 -8.68 -30.81 16.47
N LEU A 117 -8.44 -30.04 15.41
CA LEU A 117 -9.44 -29.12 14.86
C LEU A 117 -10.65 -29.87 14.31
N ASP A 118 -10.44 -30.96 13.59
CA ASP A 118 -11.50 -31.86 13.11
C ASP A 118 -12.28 -32.44 14.29
N ARG A 119 -11.58 -32.96 15.31
CA ARG A 119 -12.20 -33.51 16.52
C ARG A 119 -13.08 -32.49 17.26
N LEU A 120 -12.61 -31.25 17.34
CA LEU A 120 -13.32 -30.14 17.98
C LEU A 120 -14.36 -29.47 17.09
N HIS A 121 -14.53 -29.93 15.84
CA HIS A 121 -15.44 -29.36 14.85
C HIS A 121 -15.18 -27.87 14.59
N LEU A 122 -13.90 -27.46 14.61
CA LEU A 122 -13.50 -26.09 14.34
C LEU A 122 -13.24 -25.90 12.83
N PRO A 123 -13.81 -24.86 12.19
CA PRO A 123 -13.62 -24.64 10.76
C PRO A 123 -12.17 -24.23 10.45
N PHE A 124 -11.59 -24.84 9.44
CA PHE A 124 -10.26 -24.47 8.93
C PHE A 124 -10.20 -24.58 7.40
N ILE A 125 -9.20 -23.91 6.82
CA ILE A 125 -8.84 -24.01 5.41
C ILE A 125 -7.44 -24.59 5.34
N ALA A 126 -7.32 -25.84 4.89
CA ALA A 126 -6.02 -26.47 4.68
C ALA A 126 -5.60 -26.32 3.22
N THR A 127 -4.34 -25.92 3.01
CA THR A 127 -3.72 -25.95 1.68
C THR A 127 -2.43 -26.75 1.76
N ARG A 128 -2.25 -27.67 0.81
CA ARG A 128 -1.06 -28.55 0.75
C ARG A 128 -0.04 -28.09 -0.28
N SER A 129 -0.32 -27.01 -1.00
CA SER A 129 0.51 -26.49 -2.08
C SER A 129 1.14 -25.17 -1.67
N LYS A 130 2.47 -25.06 -1.87
CA LYS A 130 3.15 -23.77 -1.77
C LYS A 130 2.55 -22.82 -2.83
N PRO A 131 2.14 -21.59 -2.45
CA PRO A 131 1.73 -20.60 -3.42
C PRO A 131 2.86 -20.36 -4.44
N ASN A 132 2.49 -20.14 -5.70
CA ASN A 132 3.48 -19.77 -6.72
C ASN A 132 4.18 -18.47 -6.29
N VAL A 133 5.51 -18.50 -6.16
CA VAL A 133 6.31 -17.35 -5.71
C VAL A 133 6.00 -16.10 -6.54
N PHE A 134 5.84 -16.25 -7.85
CA PHE A 134 5.43 -15.17 -8.74
C PHE A 134 4.03 -14.64 -8.43
N ALA A 135 3.07 -15.52 -8.11
CA ALA A 135 1.71 -15.09 -7.77
C ALA A 135 1.68 -14.39 -6.40
N ALA A 136 2.45 -14.90 -5.44
CA ALA A 136 2.59 -14.29 -4.12
C ALA A 136 3.26 -12.91 -4.20
N GLU A 137 4.36 -12.78 -4.96
CA GLU A 137 5.05 -11.51 -5.14
C GLU A 137 4.23 -10.53 -5.97
N PHE A 138 3.50 -11.01 -6.98
CA PHE A 138 2.54 -10.19 -7.74
C PHE A 138 1.44 -9.63 -6.83
N GLY A 139 0.93 -10.43 -5.88
CA GLY A 139 -0.01 -9.97 -4.88
C GLY A 139 0.58 -8.92 -3.92
N ARG A 140 1.86 -9.05 -3.54
CA ARG A 140 2.56 -8.08 -2.68
C ARG A 140 2.90 -6.78 -3.40
N GLN A 141 3.33 -6.85 -4.66
CA GLN A 141 3.85 -5.71 -5.42
C GLN A 141 3.23 -5.58 -6.82
N PRO A 142 1.89 -5.44 -6.94
CA PRO A 142 1.23 -5.44 -8.24
C PRO A 142 1.73 -4.31 -9.15
N VAL A 143 2.07 -3.16 -8.58
CA VAL A 143 2.58 -1.99 -9.32
C VAL A 143 3.95 -2.25 -9.94
N LEU A 144 4.85 -2.98 -9.28
CA LEU A 144 6.18 -3.26 -9.84
C LEU A 144 6.06 -4.18 -11.07
N PHE A 145 5.24 -5.23 -10.98
CA PHE A 145 5.05 -6.17 -12.08
C PHE A 145 4.33 -5.54 -13.29
N THR A 146 3.43 -4.57 -13.08
CA THR A 146 2.82 -3.84 -14.20
C THR A 146 3.84 -3.00 -14.96
N PHE A 147 4.77 -2.32 -14.26
CA PHE A 147 5.87 -1.61 -14.91
C PHE A 147 6.84 -2.54 -15.66
N ILE A 148 7.19 -3.68 -15.07
CA ILE A 148 8.02 -4.69 -15.74
C ILE A 148 7.32 -5.22 -17.00
N GLY A 149 6.01 -5.51 -16.93
CA GLY A 149 5.22 -5.90 -18.09
C GLY A 149 5.19 -4.84 -19.20
N LEU A 150 4.95 -3.58 -18.84
CA LEU A 150 4.91 -2.45 -19.78
C LEU A 150 6.26 -2.28 -20.50
N THR A 151 7.37 -2.34 -19.75
CA THR A 151 8.71 -2.21 -20.31
C THR A 151 9.07 -3.36 -21.25
N LEU A 152 8.72 -4.61 -20.91
CA LEU A 152 8.91 -5.76 -21.80
C LEU A 152 8.15 -5.63 -23.11
N VAL A 153 6.90 -5.13 -23.06
CA VAL A 153 6.10 -4.87 -24.28
C VAL A 153 6.77 -3.80 -25.15
N LEU A 154 7.23 -2.69 -24.56
CA LEU A 154 7.92 -1.63 -25.31
C LEU A 154 9.20 -2.15 -25.98
N VAL A 155 9.98 -2.98 -25.28
CA VAL A 155 11.18 -3.61 -25.84
C VAL A 155 10.83 -4.56 -26.98
N MET A 156 9.82 -5.41 -26.84
CA MET A 156 9.38 -6.30 -27.92
C MET A 156 8.93 -5.53 -29.17
N VAL A 157 8.21 -4.41 -28.99
CA VAL A 157 7.82 -3.53 -30.09
C VAL A 157 9.06 -2.93 -30.76
N ALA A 158 10.01 -2.41 -29.98
CA ALA A 158 11.26 -1.84 -30.51
C ALA A 158 12.08 -2.88 -31.29
N VAL A 159 12.21 -4.10 -30.77
CA VAL A 159 12.92 -5.20 -31.43
C VAL A 159 12.20 -5.62 -32.72
N SER A 160 10.87 -5.74 -32.69
CA SER A 160 10.07 -6.05 -33.89
C SER A 160 10.24 -4.99 -34.99
N LEU A 161 10.34 -3.71 -34.61
CA LEU A 161 10.65 -2.60 -35.53
C LEU A 161 12.07 -2.67 -36.10
N LEU A 162 13.03 -3.10 -35.28
CA LEU A 162 14.43 -3.24 -35.69
C LEU A 162 14.62 -4.40 -36.67
N VAL A 163 14.05 -5.56 -36.37
CA VAL A 163 14.29 -6.82 -37.09
C VAL A 163 13.47 -6.93 -38.37
N ASN A 164 12.23 -6.45 -38.39
CA ASN A 164 11.29 -6.84 -39.43
C ASN A 164 11.01 -5.69 -40.42
N ARG A 165 11.65 -5.73 -41.60
CA ARG A 165 11.53 -4.68 -42.65
C ARG A 165 10.08 -4.47 -43.12
N ARG A 166 9.23 -5.52 -43.08
CA ARG A 166 7.79 -5.43 -43.39
C ARG A 166 7.01 -4.62 -42.34
N SER A 167 7.33 -4.76 -41.05
CA SER A 167 6.70 -3.98 -39.96
C SER A 167 6.98 -2.48 -40.12
N ARG A 168 8.18 -2.12 -40.59
CA ARG A 168 8.51 -0.72 -40.90
C ARG A 168 7.66 -0.15 -42.04
N ILE A 169 7.28 -0.96 -43.02
CA ILE A 169 6.47 -0.52 -44.16
C ILE A 169 5.00 -0.39 -43.75
N VAL A 170 4.45 -1.38 -43.04
CA VAL A 170 3.07 -1.33 -42.53
C VAL A 170 2.88 -0.17 -41.56
N ILE A 171 3.87 0.11 -40.71
CA ILE A 171 3.82 1.27 -39.80
C ILE A 171 4.11 2.57 -40.55
N LYS A 172 4.99 2.60 -41.56
CA LYS A 172 5.12 3.79 -42.43
C LYS A 172 3.80 4.09 -43.13
N ASP A 173 3.06 3.08 -43.60
CA ASP A 173 1.75 3.22 -44.25
C ASP A 173 0.64 3.56 -43.25
N ALA A 174 0.67 3.04 -42.02
CA ALA A 174 -0.25 3.42 -40.95
C ALA A 174 0.06 4.81 -40.39
N VAL A 175 1.33 5.21 -40.36
CA VAL A 175 1.79 6.55 -39.98
C VAL A 175 1.53 7.53 -41.12
N THR A 176 1.67 7.19 -42.40
CA THR A 176 1.28 8.07 -43.52
C THR A 176 -0.23 8.14 -43.67
N ARG A 177 -1.00 7.07 -43.48
CA ARG A 177 -2.47 7.16 -43.38
C ARG A 177 -2.91 7.91 -42.13
N GLY A 178 -2.24 7.72 -41.00
CA GLY A 178 -2.47 8.49 -39.78
C GLY A 178 -2.09 9.96 -39.96
N ARG A 179 -1.01 10.25 -40.70
CA ARG A 179 -0.54 11.58 -41.05
C ARG A 179 -1.39 12.23 -42.12
N ASP A 180 -1.99 11.48 -43.05
CA ASP A 180 -2.95 11.96 -44.05
C ASP A 180 -4.34 12.19 -43.46
N VAL A 181 -4.75 11.38 -42.47
CA VAL A 181 -5.94 11.65 -41.66
C VAL A 181 -5.69 12.87 -40.75
N LEU A 182 -4.49 13.01 -40.17
CA LEU A 182 -4.07 14.21 -39.44
C LEU A 182 -3.98 15.44 -40.35
N THR A 183 -3.37 15.37 -41.53
CA THR A 183 -3.20 16.54 -42.42
C THR A 183 -4.49 16.92 -43.10
N LYS A 184 -5.38 15.97 -43.40
CA LYS A 184 -6.74 16.26 -43.90
C LYS A 184 -7.66 16.85 -42.82
N HIS A 185 -7.35 16.64 -41.52
CA HIS A 185 -7.96 17.37 -40.40
C HIS A 185 -7.21 18.68 -40.03
N VAL A 186 -6.02 18.93 -40.56
CA VAL A 186 -5.20 20.13 -40.29
C VAL A 186 -5.21 21.12 -41.48
N ALA A 187 -5.71 20.73 -42.65
CA ALA A 187 -5.94 21.61 -43.80
C ALA A 187 -7.36 22.22 -43.81
N ALA A 188 -7.78 22.76 -42.68
CA ALA A 188 -8.70 23.89 -42.60
C ALA A 188 -8.00 24.88 -41.64
N PRO A 189 -8.11 26.21 -41.82
CA PRO A 189 -7.42 27.14 -40.93
C PRO A 189 -7.91 26.88 -39.51
N ALA A 190 -7.07 26.23 -38.70
CA ALA A 190 -7.43 25.83 -37.35
C ALA A 190 -7.56 27.10 -36.51
N LYS A 191 -8.80 27.55 -36.35
CA LYS A 191 -9.18 28.50 -35.31
C LYS A 191 -8.60 27.94 -34.00
N ALA A 192 -7.66 28.66 -33.38
CA ALA A 192 -6.92 28.21 -32.22
C ALA A 192 -7.85 27.52 -31.20
N ALA A 193 -7.66 26.21 -30.99
CA ALA A 193 -8.50 25.45 -30.08
C ALA A 193 -8.30 25.98 -28.66
N LYS A 194 -9.40 26.39 -28.01
CA LYS A 194 -9.38 26.87 -26.63
C LYS A 194 -9.30 25.69 -25.66
N TYR A 195 -8.45 25.76 -24.64
CA TYR A 195 -8.30 24.74 -23.59
C TYR A 195 -8.62 25.33 -22.20
N PRO A 196 -9.18 24.53 -21.27
CA PRO A 196 -9.56 24.98 -19.94
C PRO A 196 -8.33 25.20 -19.05
N VAL A 197 -8.30 26.32 -18.34
CA VAL A 197 -7.22 26.68 -17.42
C VAL A 197 -7.77 27.19 -16.10
N LEU A 198 -7.01 26.98 -15.04
CA LEU A 198 -7.18 27.63 -13.74
C LEU A 198 -6.07 28.66 -13.56
N ARG A 199 -6.43 29.92 -13.38
CA ARG A 199 -5.48 31.03 -13.19
C ARG A 199 -5.48 31.45 -11.73
N GLY A 200 -4.31 31.56 -11.11
CA GLY A 200 -4.21 32.22 -9.81
C GLY A 200 -4.22 33.73 -9.99
N ILE A 201 -5.13 34.40 -9.30
CA ILE A 201 -5.29 35.87 -9.35
C ILE A 201 -4.48 36.51 -8.23
N THR A 202 -4.52 35.95 -7.03
CA THR A 202 -3.81 36.45 -5.85
C THR A 202 -3.16 35.31 -5.07
N GLY A 203 -2.23 35.69 -4.18
CA GLY A 203 -1.59 34.75 -3.27
C GLY A 203 -0.41 34.02 -3.92
N PRO A 204 -0.02 32.84 -3.40
CA PRO A 204 1.19 32.12 -3.81
C PRO A 204 1.24 31.74 -5.29
N TYR A 205 0.07 31.69 -5.93
CA TYR A 205 -0.09 31.29 -7.33
C TYR A 205 -0.51 32.46 -8.24
N ALA A 206 -0.36 33.71 -7.79
CA ALA A 206 -0.69 34.87 -8.61
C ALA A 206 0.04 34.84 -9.97
N ASN A 207 -0.71 35.02 -11.05
CA ASN A 207 -0.27 34.92 -12.45
C ASN A 207 0.17 33.53 -12.92
N ALA A 208 0.03 32.49 -12.09
CA ALA A 208 0.24 31.12 -12.53
C ALA A 208 -1.00 30.62 -13.27
N THR A 209 -0.79 29.94 -14.40
CA THR A 209 -1.85 29.31 -15.20
C THR A 209 -1.63 27.80 -15.18
N LEU A 210 -2.61 27.06 -14.68
CA LEU A 210 -2.59 25.60 -14.62
C LEU A 210 -3.61 25.02 -15.61
N PRO A 211 -3.18 24.21 -16.59
CA PRO A 211 -4.09 23.48 -17.46
C PRO A 211 -4.97 22.49 -16.69
N LEU A 212 -6.27 22.50 -16.95
CA LEU A 212 -7.23 21.53 -16.38
C LEU A 212 -7.33 20.30 -17.30
N ASP A 213 -6.19 19.64 -17.52
CA ASP A 213 -6.07 18.45 -18.38
C ASP A 213 -6.50 17.16 -17.66
N ALA A 214 -6.47 17.17 -16.33
CA ALA A 214 -6.90 16.09 -15.44
C ALA A 214 -8.42 16.12 -15.20
N GLU A 215 -9.01 14.96 -14.88
CA GLU A 215 -10.44 14.85 -14.61
C GLU A 215 -10.91 15.71 -13.42
N GLN A 216 -10.06 15.93 -12.42
CA GLN A 216 -10.33 16.77 -11.26
C GLN A 216 -9.01 17.26 -10.64
N ILE A 217 -8.96 18.52 -10.21
CA ILE A 217 -7.86 19.10 -9.45
C ILE A 217 -8.33 19.39 -8.04
N ALA A 218 -7.66 18.82 -7.05
CA ALA A 218 -7.85 19.16 -5.64
C ALA A 218 -6.87 20.26 -5.22
N ILE A 219 -7.41 21.25 -4.50
CA ILE A 219 -6.69 22.41 -3.99
C ILE A 219 -6.73 22.37 -2.46
N GLY A 220 -5.59 22.50 -1.79
CA GLY A 220 -5.53 22.45 -0.33
C GLY A 220 -4.11 22.42 0.20
N ARG A 221 -3.94 22.36 1.52
CA ARG A 221 -2.63 22.46 2.17
C ARG A 221 -1.81 21.16 2.21
N ASP A 222 -2.44 20.01 1.96
CA ASP A 222 -1.81 18.69 2.05
C ASP A 222 -1.40 18.15 0.67
N ALA A 223 -0.09 18.03 0.45
CA ALA A 223 0.48 17.54 -0.80
C ALA A 223 0.15 16.07 -1.12
N SER A 224 -0.27 15.27 -0.14
CA SER A 224 -0.69 13.89 -0.38
C SER A 224 -2.09 13.81 -1.01
N MET A 225 -2.90 14.87 -0.88
CA MET A 225 -4.31 14.90 -1.29
C MET A 225 -4.61 15.90 -2.42
N CYS A 226 -3.73 16.88 -2.65
CA CYS A 226 -3.97 18.01 -3.55
C CYS A 226 -2.91 18.11 -4.64
N GLN A 227 -3.33 18.39 -5.87
CA GLN A 227 -2.43 18.68 -6.98
C GLN A 227 -1.96 20.14 -6.95
N LEU A 228 -2.79 21.06 -6.44
CA LEU A 228 -2.42 22.45 -6.17
C LEU A 228 -2.30 22.64 -4.66
N VAL A 229 -1.06 22.75 -4.18
CA VAL A 229 -0.72 22.69 -2.75
C VAL A 229 -0.49 24.07 -2.17
N MET A 230 -1.32 24.49 -1.23
CA MET A 230 -1.11 25.77 -0.53
C MET A 230 0.05 25.68 0.46
N PRO A 231 0.73 26.82 0.74
CA PRO A 231 1.76 26.91 1.76
C PRO A 231 1.32 26.34 3.12
N SER A 232 2.24 25.69 3.82
CA SER A 232 1.96 24.98 5.07
C SER A 232 1.56 25.90 6.23
N ASP A 233 1.92 27.17 6.14
CA ASP A 233 1.59 28.28 7.05
C ASP A 233 0.21 28.90 6.79
N ALA A 234 -0.45 28.59 5.66
CA ALA A 234 -1.82 29.01 5.37
C ALA A 234 -2.83 28.20 6.20
N THR A 235 -2.88 28.44 7.51
CA THR A 235 -3.74 27.70 8.46
C THR A 235 -5.22 27.81 8.17
N ASP A 236 -5.64 28.87 7.47
CA ASP A 236 -7.02 29.09 7.07
C ASP A 236 -7.47 28.17 5.93
N ILE A 237 -6.53 27.46 5.29
CA ILE A 237 -6.81 26.52 4.22
C ILE A 237 -6.84 25.08 4.75
N GLY A 238 -7.97 24.40 4.51
CA GLY A 238 -8.12 22.97 4.78
C GLY A 238 -7.08 22.09 4.08
N ARG A 239 -6.81 20.91 4.63
CA ARG A 239 -5.86 19.94 4.05
C ARG A 239 -6.22 19.56 2.61
N ARG A 240 -7.52 19.36 2.36
CA ARG A 240 -8.15 19.34 1.05
C ARG A 240 -9.29 20.36 1.11
N HIS A 241 -9.16 21.48 0.42
CA HIS A 241 -10.04 22.63 0.59
C HIS A 241 -11.21 22.59 -0.39
N CYS A 242 -10.91 22.53 -1.68
CA CYS A 242 -11.93 22.42 -2.71
C CYS A 242 -11.43 21.57 -3.87
N THR A 243 -12.33 21.21 -4.77
CA THR A 243 -11.97 20.59 -6.03
C THR A 243 -12.55 21.36 -7.21
N VAL A 244 -11.78 21.41 -8.29
CA VAL A 244 -12.20 22.00 -9.57
C VAL A 244 -12.15 20.91 -10.63
N ARG A 245 -13.26 20.71 -11.34
CA ARG A 245 -13.39 19.75 -12.43
C ARG A 245 -13.86 20.46 -13.70
N TRP A 246 -13.34 20.06 -14.85
CA TRP A 246 -13.82 20.49 -16.15
C TRP A 246 -14.66 19.40 -16.82
N ASP A 247 -15.87 19.74 -17.23
CA ASP A 247 -16.69 18.86 -18.06
C ASP A 247 -16.53 19.23 -19.54
N ARG A 248 -15.82 18.36 -20.28
CA ARG A 248 -15.58 18.55 -21.73
C ARG A 248 -16.85 18.49 -22.57
N ALA A 249 -17.87 17.73 -22.15
CA ALA A 249 -19.09 17.56 -22.94
C ALA A 249 -19.98 18.81 -22.89
N ASN A 250 -20.06 19.44 -21.70
CA ASN A 250 -20.95 20.57 -21.45
C ASN A 250 -20.23 21.93 -21.43
N THR A 251 -18.89 21.95 -21.53
CA THR A 251 -18.06 23.16 -21.46
C THR A 251 -18.28 24.00 -20.19
N VAL A 252 -18.37 23.32 -19.04
CA VAL A 252 -18.63 23.94 -17.73
C VAL A 252 -17.61 23.46 -16.70
N PHE A 253 -17.19 24.38 -15.82
CA PHE A 253 -16.39 24.06 -14.65
C PHE A 253 -17.29 23.72 -13.47
N PHE A 254 -16.86 22.78 -12.64
CA PHE A 254 -17.53 22.42 -11.39
C PHE A 254 -16.57 22.69 -10.23
N LEU A 255 -17.04 23.49 -9.27
CA LEU A 255 -16.33 23.81 -8.04
C LEU A 255 -17.08 23.18 -6.85
N GLU A 256 -16.36 22.45 -6.01
CA GLU A 256 -16.95 21.78 -4.85
C GLU A 256 -16.07 22.02 -3.61
N ASP A 257 -16.67 22.49 -2.52
CA ASP A 257 -15.98 22.67 -1.24
C ASP A 257 -15.92 21.34 -0.48
N CYS A 258 -14.74 20.99 0.05
CA CYS A 258 -14.52 19.72 0.74
C CYS A 258 -14.77 19.83 2.25
N TRP A 259 -15.95 20.33 2.63
CA TRP A 259 -16.40 20.46 4.03
C TRP A 259 -15.44 21.29 4.89
N THR A 260 -14.96 22.39 4.33
CA THR A 260 -13.98 23.21 5.03
C THR A 260 -14.65 24.14 6.04
N ALA A 261 -13.99 24.33 7.18
CA ALA A 261 -14.49 25.24 8.22
C ALA A 261 -14.61 26.69 7.72
N ASN A 262 -13.62 27.15 6.95
CA ASN A 262 -13.57 28.52 6.45
C ASN A 262 -14.32 28.72 5.14
N GLY A 263 -14.63 27.64 4.41
CA GLY A 263 -15.45 27.67 3.21
C GLY A 263 -14.75 28.17 1.95
N THR A 264 -15.39 27.86 0.83
CA THR A 264 -15.07 28.37 -0.50
C THR A 264 -16.15 29.34 -0.95
N PHE A 265 -15.75 30.45 -1.59
CA PHE A 265 -16.66 31.53 -1.95
C PHE A 265 -16.49 31.94 -3.41
N LEU A 266 -17.56 32.41 -4.03
CA LEU A 266 -17.53 33.07 -5.33
C LEU A 266 -17.13 34.54 -5.20
N ASP A 267 -16.81 35.20 -6.31
CA ASP A 267 -16.35 36.60 -6.27
C ASP A 267 -17.36 37.60 -5.69
N ASN A 268 -18.66 37.29 -5.81
CA ASN A 268 -19.76 38.03 -5.18
C ASN A 268 -19.88 37.79 -3.65
N SER A 269 -18.96 37.02 -3.05
CA SER A 269 -18.95 36.60 -1.64
C SER A 269 -20.06 35.61 -1.24
N GLU A 270 -20.71 34.98 -2.22
CA GLU A 270 -21.59 33.84 -2.00
C GLU A 270 -20.75 32.62 -1.60
N ARG A 271 -21.06 32.01 -0.44
CA ARG A 271 -20.43 30.75 -0.01
C ARG A 271 -21.06 29.59 -0.77
N ILE A 272 -20.25 28.69 -1.30
CA ILE A 272 -20.76 27.48 -1.95
C ILE A 272 -21.06 26.39 -0.90
N ASP A 273 -22.09 25.59 -1.16
CA ASP A 273 -22.45 24.47 -0.30
C ASP A 273 -21.44 23.32 -0.43
N SER A 274 -20.92 22.83 0.71
CA SER A 274 -19.92 21.76 0.78
C SER A 274 -20.39 20.37 0.28
N ALA A 275 -21.65 20.24 -0.15
CA ALA A 275 -22.24 18.99 -0.60
C ALA A 275 -22.72 19.02 -2.07
N THR A 276 -22.65 20.17 -2.75
CA THR A 276 -23.21 20.32 -4.11
C THR A 276 -22.22 21.05 -5.02
N PRO A 277 -21.73 20.39 -6.09
CA PRO A 277 -20.86 21.04 -7.07
C PRO A 277 -21.51 22.27 -7.69
N ARG A 278 -20.89 23.44 -7.51
CA ARG A 278 -21.30 24.70 -8.13
C ARG A 278 -20.75 24.78 -9.54
N ARG A 279 -21.63 25.06 -10.51
CA ARG A 279 -21.24 25.32 -11.90
C ARG A 279 -20.60 26.70 -12.03
N LEU A 280 -19.43 26.77 -12.65
CA LEU A 280 -18.75 28.01 -13.01
C LEU A 280 -18.61 28.14 -14.54
N LYS A 281 -18.78 29.36 -15.03
CA LYS A 281 -18.52 29.73 -16.42
C LYS A 281 -17.08 30.22 -16.60
N PRO A 282 -16.49 30.09 -17.80
CA PRO A 282 -15.21 30.73 -18.09
C PRO A 282 -15.26 32.24 -17.79
N GLY A 283 -14.27 32.75 -17.06
CA GLY A 283 -14.16 34.11 -16.55
C GLY A 283 -14.64 34.28 -15.10
N GLU A 284 -15.32 33.29 -14.51
CA GLU A 284 -15.76 33.38 -13.12
C GLU A 284 -14.63 33.08 -12.14
N ARG A 285 -14.70 33.77 -10.99
CA ARG A 285 -13.69 33.72 -9.93
C ARG A 285 -14.24 33.15 -8.65
N PHE A 286 -13.37 32.49 -7.91
CA PHE A 286 -13.64 31.98 -6.57
C PHE A 286 -12.42 32.15 -5.68
N TYR A 287 -12.61 32.15 -4.37
CA TYR A 287 -11.53 32.24 -3.40
C TYR A 287 -11.73 31.27 -2.24
N LEU A 288 -10.62 30.91 -1.60
CA LEU A 288 -10.57 29.92 -0.51
C LEU A 288 -10.35 30.64 0.81
N ALA A 289 -11.27 30.50 1.77
CA ALA A 289 -11.29 31.19 3.06
C ALA A 289 -11.33 32.74 2.99
N ASN A 290 -10.38 33.36 2.29
CA ASN A 290 -10.24 34.80 2.13
C ASN A 290 -9.73 35.15 0.72
N ARG A 291 -9.83 36.44 0.35
CA ARG A 291 -9.45 36.93 -0.99
C ARG A 291 -7.95 36.89 -1.29
N HIS A 292 -7.09 36.47 -0.34
CA HIS A 292 -5.68 36.25 -0.63
C HIS A 292 -5.49 35.04 -1.55
N PHE A 293 -6.36 34.03 -1.49
CA PHE A 293 -6.27 32.80 -2.29
C PHE A 293 -7.36 32.77 -3.38
N GLN A 294 -7.27 33.65 -4.37
CA GLN A 294 -8.27 33.80 -5.42
C GLN A 294 -7.82 33.17 -6.75
N PHE A 295 -8.76 32.52 -7.42
CA PHE A 295 -8.57 31.85 -8.71
C PHE A 295 -9.67 32.21 -9.71
N GLU A 296 -9.36 32.09 -10.99
CA GLU A 296 -10.26 32.27 -12.12
C GLU A 296 -10.25 31.02 -13.01
N VAL A 297 -11.42 30.53 -13.39
CA VAL A 297 -11.52 29.48 -14.42
C VAL A 297 -11.65 30.14 -15.78
N ALA A 298 -10.82 29.78 -16.76
CA ALA A 298 -10.82 30.43 -18.07
C ALA A 298 -10.61 29.43 -19.21
N MET A 299 -10.87 29.88 -20.44
CA MET A 299 -10.60 29.13 -21.66
C MET A 299 -9.52 29.89 -22.44
N GLU A 300 -8.36 29.29 -22.60
CA GLU A 300 -7.19 29.93 -23.22
C GLU A 300 -6.95 29.37 -24.62
N THR A 301 -6.61 30.22 -25.58
CA THR A 301 -6.18 29.78 -26.91
C THR A 301 -4.72 29.41 -26.86
N LYS A 302 -4.34 28.27 -27.44
CA LYS A 302 -2.94 27.93 -27.63
C LYS A 302 -2.32 28.92 -28.62
N SER A 303 -1.48 29.84 -28.14
CA SER A 303 -0.67 30.74 -28.96
C SER A 303 0.34 29.96 -29.79
#